data_AF-A0A740P3Z2-F1
#
_entry.id   AF-A0A740P3Z2-F1
#
_cell.length_a   1.000
_cell.length_b   1.000
_cell.length_c   1.000
_cell.angle_alpha   90.00
_cell.angle_beta   90.00
_cell.angle_gamma   90.00
#
_symmetry.space_group_name_H-M   'P 1'
#
loop_
_entity.id
_entity.type
_entity.pdbx_description
1 polymer ?
#
loop_
_entity_poly.entity_id
_entity_poly.type
_entity_poly.pdbx_seq_one_letter_code
_entity_poly.pdbx_strand_id
1 'polypeptide(L)'
;MNQSSAYYQLGPLREYFEDPGVFEVRINRYNEVVCDTFEGRKIIQNDSITGAFIDNLTAALTSANNVSRQMINDVVLPDGSRGIICLPPAVIDNTAAIAFRKNIALDKDLATLSQEGIFEFCREIDSHKRELDDDDLLLKELYRAKRREEFLLTAVRKKRTVVVVGETGSGKTVLTRALLKAISPQERVIIMEDAHEVEATHLEEAVYMKYGGKDKPGLATPTQCLKACMRLTPDRIFMTELRDDAAWDYLQALNTGHPGGLTSTHANSAMDAFTRIGLMVKATEVGRMLDISDIMRLLHSTIDVVVFMAKRKIREIYYSPEYKYECMNGGIK
;
A
#
# COMPACT_ATOMS: atom_id res chain seq x y z
N MET A 1 12.68 -11.74 -31.47
CA MET A 1 11.32 -11.35 -31.90
C MET A 1 11.26 -9.83 -31.92
N ASN A 2 10.71 -9.23 -32.98
CA ASN A 2 10.69 -7.78 -33.19
C ASN A 2 9.83 -7.07 -32.12
N GLN A 3 10.30 -5.93 -31.59
CA GLN A 3 9.56 -5.11 -30.61
C GLN A 3 8.13 -4.73 -31.07
N SER A 4 7.90 -4.65 -32.38
CA SER A 4 6.58 -4.43 -32.96
C SER A 4 5.57 -5.53 -32.64
N SER A 5 5.98 -6.79 -32.46
CA SER A 5 5.04 -7.88 -32.16
C SER A 5 4.42 -7.76 -30.77
N ALA A 6 5.16 -7.25 -29.78
CA ALA A 6 4.66 -7.12 -28.40
C ALA A 6 3.62 -6.01 -28.27
N TYR A 7 3.70 -4.94 -29.07
CA TYR A 7 2.70 -3.87 -29.06
C TYR A 7 1.36 -4.32 -29.67
N TYR A 8 1.40 -5.16 -30.72
CA TYR A 8 0.18 -5.81 -31.22
C TYR A 8 -0.49 -6.72 -30.18
N GLN A 9 0.27 -7.30 -29.25
CA GLN A 9 -0.25 -8.16 -28.19
C GLN A 9 -1.00 -7.40 -27.08
N LEU A 10 -0.94 -6.07 -27.06
CA LEU A 10 -1.81 -5.26 -26.19
C LEU A 10 -3.30 -5.51 -26.51
N GLY A 11 -3.63 -5.88 -27.75
CA GLY A 11 -4.97 -6.29 -28.16
C GLY A 11 -6.06 -5.34 -27.65
N PRO A 12 -7.02 -5.80 -26.83
CA PRO A 12 -8.08 -4.96 -26.26
C PRO A 12 -7.61 -3.82 -25.35
N LEU A 13 -6.36 -3.84 -24.86
CA LEU A 13 -5.82 -2.72 -24.07
C LEU A 13 -5.32 -1.55 -24.93
N ARG A 14 -5.16 -1.77 -26.24
CA ARG A 14 -4.51 -0.82 -27.14
C ARG A 14 -5.19 0.55 -27.15
N GLU A 15 -6.52 0.60 -27.14
CA GLU A 15 -7.27 1.86 -27.14
C GLU A 15 -6.91 2.76 -25.93
N TYR A 16 -6.67 2.17 -24.75
CA TYR A 16 -6.32 2.94 -23.54
C TYR A 16 -4.86 3.42 -23.57
N PHE A 17 -3.97 2.67 -24.21
CA PHE A 17 -2.59 3.10 -24.41
C PHE A 17 -2.47 4.19 -25.48
N GLU A 18 -3.32 4.17 -26.51
CA GLU A 18 -3.36 5.18 -27.56
C GLU A 18 -4.02 6.50 -27.12
N ASP A 19 -4.87 6.48 -26.07
CA ASP A 19 -5.46 7.70 -25.50
C ASP A 19 -4.39 8.58 -24.82
N PRO A 20 -4.09 9.79 -25.32
CA PRO A 20 -3.06 10.67 -24.75
C PRO A 20 -3.42 11.21 -23.36
N GLY A 21 -4.70 11.20 -22.97
CA GLY A 21 -5.15 11.64 -21.65
C GLY A 21 -4.93 10.61 -20.54
N VAL A 22 -4.73 9.34 -20.90
CA VAL A 22 -4.46 8.24 -19.96
C VAL A 22 -2.97 8.17 -19.67
N PHE A 23 -2.57 8.16 -18.39
CA PHE A 23 -1.18 7.97 -17.97
C PHE A 23 -0.91 6.66 -17.24
N GLU A 24 -1.96 5.98 -16.77
CA GLU A 24 -1.85 4.67 -16.16
C GLU A 24 -3.03 3.77 -16.54
N VAL A 25 -2.74 2.52 -16.89
CA VAL A 25 -3.74 1.49 -17.23
C VAL A 25 -3.58 0.33 -16.26
N ARG A 26 -4.68 -0.10 -15.65
CA ARG A 26 -4.68 -1.09 -14.56
C ARG A 26 -5.77 -2.13 -14.75
N ILE A 27 -5.55 -3.29 -14.17
CA ILE A 27 -6.50 -4.41 -14.15
C ILE A 27 -6.43 -5.03 -12.76
N ASN A 28 -7.52 -4.96 -12.01
CA ASN A 28 -7.61 -5.53 -10.65
C ASN A 28 -8.37 -6.86 -10.63
N ARG A 29 -9.17 -7.12 -11.68
CA ARG A 29 -9.95 -8.33 -11.91
C ARG A 29 -10.20 -8.49 -13.40
N TYR A 30 -10.58 -9.69 -13.84
CA TYR A 30 -10.94 -9.91 -15.24
C TYR A 30 -12.18 -9.11 -15.64
N ASN A 31 -12.28 -8.82 -16.93
CA ASN A 31 -13.36 -8.08 -17.57
C ASN A 31 -13.46 -6.59 -17.19
N GLU A 32 -12.43 -6.03 -16.56
CA GLU A 32 -12.39 -4.64 -16.09
C GLU A 32 -11.04 -3.99 -16.47
N VAL A 33 -11.08 -2.73 -16.85
CA VAL A 33 -9.89 -1.87 -17.00
C VAL A 33 -10.10 -0.60 -16.21
N VAL A 34 -9.07 -0.17 -15.49
CA VAL A 34 -9.04 1.12 -14.81
C VAL A 34 -7.99 2.00 -15.46
N CYS A 35 -8.40 3.20 -15.86
CA CYS A 35 -7.53 4.20 -16.47
C CYS A 35 -7.45 5.44 -15.58
N ASP A 36 -6.23 5.83 -15.18
CA ASP A 36 -6.02 7.13 -14.56
C ASP A 36 -5.67 8.17 -15.63
N THR A 37 -6.41 9.28 -15.59
CA THR A 37 -6.28 10.41 -16.52
C THR A 37 -6.08 11.70 -15.74
N PHE A 38 -5.68 12.77 -16.44
CA PHE A 38 -5.55 14.10 -15.82
C PHE A 38 -6.89 14.67 -15.32
N GLU A 39 -8.02 14.15 -15.81
CA GLU A 39 -9.37 14.54 -15.37
C GLU A 39 -9.92 13.64 -14.24
N GLY A 40 -9.15 12.62 -13.85
CA GLY A 40 -9.54 11.64 -12.85
C GLY A 40 -9.56 10.21 -13.38
N ARG A 41 -10.01 9.30 -12.52
CA ARG A 41 -10.04 7.86 -12.77
C ARG A 41 -11.29 7.44 -13.53
N LYS A 42 -11.15 6.48 -14.45
CA LYS A 42 -12.25 5.82 -15.16
C LYS A 42 -12.17 4.31 -14.96
N ILE A 43 -13.25 3.69 -14.49
CA ILE A 43 -13.40 2.23 -14.40
C ILE A 43 -14.32 1.78 -15.55
N ILE A 44 -13.83 0.86 -16.37
CA ILE A 44 -14.43 0.51 -17.65
C ILE A 44 -14.65 -1.00 -17.69
N GLN A 45 -15.91 -1.42 -17.90
CA GLN A 45 -16.22 -2.82 -18.19
C GLN A 45 -15.70 -3.18 -19.58
N ASN A 46 -14.89 -4.23 -19.68
CA ASN A 46 -14.37 -4.73 -20.95
C ASN A 46 -14.24 -6.25 -20.91
N ASP A 47 -15.24 -6.96 -21.43
CA ASP A 47 -15.31 -8.43 -21.42
C ASP A 47 -14.24 -9.12 -22.26
N SER A 48 -13.46 -8.36 -23.04
CA SER A 48 -12.30 -8.91 -23.77
C SER A 48 -11.09 -9.13 -22.86
N ILE A 49 -11.07 -8.55 -21.65
CA ILE A 49 -10.00 -8.69 -20.66
C ILE A 49 -10.18 -9.99 -19.87
N THR A 50 -10.11 -11.12 -20.59
CA THR A 50 -10.27 -12.45 -20.02
C THR A 50 -8.97 -12.95 -19.37
N GLY A 51 -9.05 -13.96 -18.49
CA GLY A 51 -7.87 -14.63 -17.95
C GLY A 51 -6.93 -15.17 -19.04
N ALA A 52 -7.49 -15.73 -20.12
CA ALA A 52 -6.72 -16.22 -21.25
C ALA A 52 -5.97 -15.09 -21.99
N PHE A 53 -6.60 -13.91 -22.13
CA PHE A 53 -5.93 -12.73 -22.66
C PHE A 53 -4.76 -12.30 -21.76
N ILE A 54 -4.98 -12.20 -20.45
CA ILE A 54 -3.93 -11.83 -19.50
C ILE A 54 -2.76 -12.83 -19.51
N ASP A 55 -3.05 -14.12 -19.59
CA ASP A 55 -2.03 -15.16 -19.69
C ASP A 55 -1.17 -15.02 -20.95
N ASN A 56 -1.81 -14.79 -22.10
CA ASN A 56 -1.13 -14.59 -23.38
C ASN A 56 -0.31 -13.29 -23.38
N LEU A 57 -0.88 -12.20 -22.89
CA LEU A 57 -0.21 -10.91 -22.73
C LEU A 57 1.04 -11.06 -21.86
N THR A 58 0.91 -11.74 -20.71
CA THR A 58 2.03 -11.98 -19.80
C THR A 58 3.13 -12.76 -20.50
N ALA A 59 2.81 -13.87 -21.16
CA ALA A 59 3.79 -14.70 -21.87
C ALA A 59 4.53 -13.89 -22.95
N ALA A 60 3.80 -13.10 -23.73
CA ALA A 60 4.36 -12.24 -24.76
C ALA A 60 5.30 -11.18 -24.18
N LEU A 61 4.88 -10.48 -23.11
CA LEU A 61 5.70 -9.44 -22.48
C LEU A 61 6.93 -10.01 -21.78
N THR A 62 6.82 -11.13 -21.05
CA THR A 62 7.99 -11.76 -20.42
C THR A 62 8.99 -12.25 -21.46
N SER A 63 8.51 -12.81 -22.58
CA SER A 63 9.36 -13.20 -23.71
C SER A 63 10.06 -12.01 -24.34
N ALA A 64 9.34 -10.91 -24.60
CA ALA A 64 9.93 -9.69 -25.15
C ALA A 64 10.96 -9.03 -24.21
N ASN A 65 10.79 -9.19 -22.90
CA ASN A 65 11.71 -8.70 -21.87
C ASN A 65 12.89 -9.67 -21.62
N ASN A 66 12.94 -10.83 -22.29
CA ASN A 66 13.93 -11.90 -22.05
C ASN A 66 13.98 -12.38 -20.59
N VAL A 67 12.83 -12.41 -19.92
CA VAL A 67 12.70 -12.89 -18.54
C VAL A 67 11.79 -14.12 -18.49
N SER A 68 12.06 -15.01 -17.54
CA SER A 68 11.18 -16.14 -17.28
C SER A 68 9.88 -15.65 -16.63
N ARG A 69 8.76 -16.20 -17.06
CA ARG A 69 7.45 -15.93 -16.43
C ARG A 69 7.45 -16.42 -14.98
N GLN A 70 6.97 -15.56 -14.08
CA GLN A 70 6.78 -15.79 -12.66
C GLN A 70 5.34 -15.43 -12.27
N MET A 71 4.99 -15.56 -10.99
CA MET A 71 3.71 -15.06 -10.46
C MET A 71 3.68 -13.54 -10.29
N ILE A 72 4.84 -12.89 -10.13
CA ILE A 72 5.02 -11.43 -10.10
C ILE A 72 6.03 -11.10 -11.19
N ASN A 73 5.65 -10.28 -12.17
CA ASN A 73 6.45 -10.02 -13.36
C ASN A 73 6.61 -8.51 -13.54
N ASP A 74 7.85 -8.03 -13.48
CA ASP A 74 8.20 -6.70 -13.97
C ASP A 74 8.46 -6.76 -15.47
N VAL A 75 7.84 -5.83 -16.20
CA VAL A 75 7.94 -5.78 -17.66
C VAL A 75 8.12 -4.35 -18.12
N VAL A 76 8.80 -4.18 -19.23
CA VAL A 76 8.86 -2.94 -20.01
C VAL A 76 8.18 -3.19 -21.34
N LEU A 77 7.28 -2.29 -21.72
CA LEU A 77 6.57 -2.33 -22.99
C LEU A 77 7.45 -1.72 -24.09
N PRO A 78 7.17 -2.00 -25.38
CA PRO A 78 7.97 -1.49 -26.49
C PRO A 78 8.11 0.03 -26.57
N ASP A 79 7.12 0.78 -26.07
CA ASP A 79 7.10 2.25 -26.00
C ASP A 79 7.89 2.80 -24.78
N GLY A 80 8.50 1.93 -23.98
CA GLY A 80 9.20 2.27 -22.75
C GLY A 80 8.29 2.37 -21.53
N SER A 81 6.98 2.18 -21.68
CA SER A 81 6.06 2.12 -20.55
C SER A 81 6.43 0.98 -19.61
N ARG A 82 6.28 1.19 -18.30
CA ARG A 82 6.68 0.22 -17.28
C ARG A 82 5.46 -0.49 -16.73
N GLY A 83 5.56 -1.80 -16.55
CA GLY A 83 4.49 -2.64 -16.06
C GLY A 83 4.90 -3.53 -14.91
N ILE A 84 3.92 -3.84 -14.06
CA ILE A 84 3.95 -4.99 -13.18
C ILE A 84 2.70 -5.84 -13.40
N ILE A 85 2.87 -7.16 -13.44
CA ILE A 85 1.80 -8.14 -13.62
C ILE A 85 1.91 -9.19 -12.50
N CYS A 86 0.93 -9.20 -11.60
CA CYS A 86 0.78 -10.20 -10.54
C CYS A 86 -0.38 -11.14 -10.89
N LEU A 87 -0.09 -12.44 -10.93
CA LEU A 87 -1.01 -13.51 -11.28
C LEU A 87 -1.17 -14.50 -10.12
N PRO A 88 -2.24 -15.32 -10.11
CA PRO A 88 -2.34 -16.43 -9.17
C PRO A 88 -1.09 -17.34 -9.26
N PRO A 89 -0.55 -17.80 -8.13
CA PRO A 89 -1.14 -17.70 -6.79
C PRO A 89 -0.70 -16.47 -5.96
N ALA A 90 0.00 -15.47 -6.54
CA ALA A 90 0.38 -14.25 -5.81
C ALA A 90 -0.79 -13.28 -5.57
N VAL A 91 -1.88 -13.43 -6.32
CA VAL A 91 -3.19 -12.83 -6.06
C VAL A 91 -4.24 -13.94 -5.92
N ILE A 92 -5.43 -13.61 -5.43
CA ILE A 92 -6.54 -14.58 -5.34
C ILE A 92 -6.91 -15.14 -6.72
N ASP A 93 -7.46 -16.35 -6.74
CA ASP A 93 -7.75 -17.07 -7.98
C ASP A 93 -8.80 -16.33 -8.81
N ASN A 94 -8.77 -16.51 -10.13
CA ASN A 94 -9.64 -15.82 -11.09
C ASN A 94 -9.53 -14.28 -11.07
N THR A 95 -8.38 -13.74 -10.64
CA THR A 95 -8.05 -12.32 -10.71
C THR A 95 -6.63 -12.11 -11.23
N ALA A 96 -6.28 -10.86 -11.50
CA ALA A 96 -4.91 -10.41 -11.77
C ALA A 96 -4.75 -9.01 -11.16
N ALA A 97 -3.55 -8.65 -10.73
CA ALA A 97 -3.23 -7.28 -10.36
C ALA A 97 -2.16 -6.75 -11.30
N ILE A 98 -2.55 -5.79 -12.14
CA ILE A 98 -1.71 -5.25 -13.20
C ILE A 98 -1.74 -3.73 -13.11
N ALA A 99 -0.57 -3.13 -13.26
CA ALA A 99 -0.43 -1.69 -13.42
C ALA A 99 0.62 -1.41 -14.50
N PHE A 100 0.22 -0.67 -15.53
CA PHE A 100 1.08 -0.17 -16.58
C PHE A 100 1.11 1.35 -16.51
N ARG A 101 2.27 1.90 -16.16
CA ARG A 101 2.50 3.34 -16.18
C ARG A 101 3.09 3.73 -17.51
N LYS A 102 2.35 4.57 -18.24
CA LYS A 102 2.75 5.01 -19.58
C LYS A 102 3.99 5.88 -19.52
N ASN A 103 4.90 5.70 -20.47
CA ASN A 103 6.03 6.57 -20.67
C ASN A 103 5.60 7.83 -21.43
N ILE A 104 5.00 8.78 -20.71
CA ILE A 104 4.59 10.05 -21.29
C ILE A 104 5.73 11.06 -21.14
N ALA A 105 6.31 11.46 -22.26
CA ALA A 105 7.20 12.61 -22.31
C ALA A 105 6.36 13.91 -22.25
N LEU A 106 6.08 14.39 -21.04
CA LEU A 106 5.56 15.74 -20.85
C LEU A 106 6.75 16.71 -20.77
N ASP A 107 7.15 17.25 -21.91
CA ASP A 107 8.14 18.32 -21.96
C ASP A 107 7.44 19.67 -21.72
N LYS A 108 7.27 20.04 -20.44
CA LYS A 108 6.74 21.34 -20.01
C LYS A 108 7.84 22.14 -19.36
N ASP A 109 7.99 23.40 -19.77
CA ASP A 109 8.90 24.33 -19.09
C ASP A 109 8.28 24.85 -17.78
N LEU A 110 9.14 25.47 -16.95
CA LEU A 110 8.71 25.99 -15.65
C LEU A 110 7.67 27.11 -15.77
N ALA A 111 7.71 27.87 -16.87
CA ALA A 111 6.76 28.95 -17.12
C ALA A 111 5.35 28.40 -17.34
N THR A 112 5.23 27.34 -18.14
CA THR A 112 3.96 26.62 -18.38
C THR A 112 3.44 26.04 -17.08
N LEU A 113 4.29 25.34 -16.31
CA LEU A 113 3.90 24.78 -15.01
C LEU A 113 3.47 25.87 -14.01
N SER A 114 4.11 27.04 -14.04
CA SER A 114 3.71 28.18 -13.22
C SER A 114 2.33 28.71 -13.58
N GLN A 115 1.98 28.75 -14.88
CA GLN A 115 0.64 29.14 -15.34
C GLN A 115 -0.42 28.09 -14.98
N GLU A 116 -0.03 26.82 -14.92
CA GLU A 116 -0.87 25.71 -14.44
C GLU A 116 -0.98 25.65 -12.91
N GLY A 117 -0.40 26.60 -12.19
CA GLY A 117 -0.55 26.71 -10.75
C GLY A 117 0.30 25.73 -9.93
N ILE A 118 1.41 25.20 -10.48
CA ILE A 118 2.29 24.25 -9.75
C ILE A 118 2.77 24.79 -8.38
N PHE A 119 2.74 26.10 -8.18
CA PHE A 119 3.15 26.79 -6.95
C PHE A 119 1.99 27.19 -6.03
N GLU A 120 0.72 26.93 -6.38
CA GLU A 120 -0.47 27.48 -5.67
C GLU A 120 -0.62 27.03 -4.21
N PHE A 121 0.12 26.01 -3.77
CA PHE A 121 0.13 25.54 -2.39
C PHE A 121 1.54 25.33 -1.85
N CYS A 122 2.52 26.01 -2.45
CA CYS A 122 3.91 25.96 -1.99
C CYS A 122 3.99 26.52 -0.56
N ARG A 123 4.49 25.72 0.36
CA ARG A 123 4.80 26.14 1.73
C ARG A 123 6.29 26.39 1.84
N GLU A 124 6.66 27.58 2.30
CA GLU A 124 8.03 27.90 2.67
C GLU A 124 8.36 27.19 3.99
N ILE A 125 9.48 26.46 4.02
CA ILE A 125 9.97 25.74 5.19
C ILE A 125 11.41 26.19 5.43
N ASP A 126 11.64 26.91 6.52
CA ASP A 126 12.95 27.40 6.96
C ASP A 126 13.46 26.69 8.23
N SER A 127 12.64 25.78 8.79
CA SER A 127 12.96 25.03 9.99
C SER A 127 12.81 23.52 9.77
N HIS A 128 13.67 22.75 10.43
CA HIS A 128 13.53 21.29 10.46
C HIS A 128 12.40 20.80 11.36
N LYS A 129 11.69 21.72 12.04
CA LYS A 129 10.71 21.38 13.06
C LYS A 129 9.35 21.18 12.43
N ARG A 130 8.89 19.93 12.44
CA ARG A 130 7.53 19.56 12.08
C ARG A 130 6.59 19.83 13.27
N GLU A 131 5.42 20.38 12.98
CA GLU A 131 4.36 20.69 13.94
C GLU A 131 3.10 19.85 13.67
N LEU A 132 2.19 19.80 14.65
CA LEU A 132 0.93 19.09 14.52
C LEU A 132 0.07 19.72 13.43
N ASP A 133 -0.51 18.90 12.56
CA ASP A 133 -1.46 19.34 11.55
C ASP A 133 -2.91 19.42 12.11
N ASP A 134 -3.85 19.95 11.33
CA ASP A 134 -5.25 20.07 11.74
C ASP A 134 -5.90 18.70 12.05
N ASP A 135 -5.47 17.65 11.34
CA ASP A 135 -5.97 16.29 11.56
C ASP A 135 -5.47 15.73 12.91
N ASP A 136 -4.24 16.04 13.31
CA ASP A 136 -3.68 15.73 14.63
C ASP A 136 -4.46 16.44 15.73
N LEU A 137 -4.77 17.73 15.55
CA LEU A 137 -5.55 18.50 16.52
C LEU A 137 -6.95 17.91 16.72
N LEU A 138 -7.65 17.57 15.62
CA LEU A 138 -8.96 16.90 15.66
C LEU A 138 -8.89 15.56 16.38
N LEU A 139 -7.91 14.72 16.03
CA LEU A 139 -7.75 13.40 16.66
C LEU A 139 -7.44 13.52 18.15
N LYS A 140 -6.63 14.50 18.55
CA LYS A 140 -6.35 14.78 19.97
C LYS A 140 -7.62 15.17 20.73
N GLU A 141 -8.47 15.99 20.14
CA GLU A 141 -9.75 16.37 20.73
C GLU A 141 -10.62 15.13 20.96
N LEU A 142 -10.84 14.32 19.91
CA LEU A 142 -11.63 13.08 20.00
C LEU A 142 -11.05 12.10 21.02
N TYR A 143 -9.72 11.96 21.06
CA TYR A 143 -9.01 11.09 22.01
C TYR A 143 -9.21 11.55 23.46
N ARG A 144 -9.06 12.85 23.74
CA ARG A 144 -9.27 13.45 25.07
C ARG A 144 -10.72 13.38 25.52
N ALA A 145 -11.66 13.60 24.60
CA ALA A 145 -13.09 13.48 24.83
C ALA A 145 -13.57 12.02 25.02
N LYS A 146 -12.67 11.03 24.89
CA LYS A 146 -12.97 9.59 24.97
C LYS A 146 -14.01 9.12 23.92
N ARG A 147 -14.14 9.84 22.80
CA ARG A 147 -15.00 9.45 21.65
C ARG A 147 -14.29 8.37 20.83
N ARG A 148 -14.12 7.17 21.41
CA ARG A 148 -13.21 6.13 20.89
C ARG A 148 -13.57 5.63 19.50
N GLU A 149 -14.85 5.41 19.24
CA GLU A 149 -15.31 4.96 17.92
C GLU A 149 -14.97 5.99 16.84
N GLU A 150 -15.40 7.23 17.04
CA GLU A 150 -15.15 8.32 16.10
C GLU A 150 -13.67 8.65 15.95
N PHE A 151 -12.90 8.59 17.04
CA PHE A 151 -11.45 8.71 16.99
C PHE A 151 -10.84 7.67 16.04
N LEU A 152 -11.20 6.39 16.17
CA LEU A 152 -10.64 5.32 15.34
C LEU A 152 -11.08 5.44 13.87
N LEU A 153 -12.36 5.73 13.63
CA LEU A 153 -12.88 5.94 12.26
C LEU A 153 -12.22 7.16 11.60
N THR A 154 -12.05 8.25 12.36
CA THR A 154 -11.37 9.46 11.87
C THR A 154 -9.90 9.20 11.59
N ALA A 155 -9.20 8.46 12.46
CA ALA A 155 -7.79 8.10 12.24
C ALA A 155 -7.61 7.33 10.92
N VAL A 156 -8.47 6.35 10.65
CA VAL A 156 -8.44 5.61 9.38
C VAL A 156 -8.74 6.53 8.20
N ARG A 157 -9.79 7.36 8.28
CA ARG A 157 -10.15 8.30 7.19
C ARG A 157 -9.05 9.32 6.88
N LYS A 158 -8.32 9.77 7.91
CA LYS A 158 -7.18 10.70 7.78
C LYS A 158 -5.85 10.00 7.51
N LYS A 159 -5.89 8.75 7.01
CA LYS A 159 -4.71 7.96 6.62
C LYS A 159 -3.65 7.86 7.73
N ARG A 160 -4.07 7.81 9.00
CA ARG A 160 -3.16 7.48 10.11
C ARG A 160 -2.85 5.98 10.11
N THR A 161 -1.61 5.62 10.39
CA THR A 161 -1.17 4.23 10.52
C THR A 161 -1.69 3.64 11.82
N VAL A 162 -2.52 2.60 11.73
CA VAL A 162 -3.17 1.94 12.87
C VAL A 162 -2.68 0.50 13.01
N VAL A 163 -2.15 0.17 14.18
CA VAL A 163 -1.72 -1.20 14.54
C VAL A 163 -2.64 -1.76 15.62
N VAL A 164 -3.30 -2.88 15.33
CA VAL A 164 -4.14 -3.59 16.31
C VAL A 164 -3.35 -4.75 16.93
N VAL A 165 -3.19 -4.77 18.24
CA VAL A 165 -2.38 -5.77 18.95
C VAL A 165 -3.17 -6.52 20.01
N GLY A 166 -2.67 -7.69 20.41
CA GLY A 166 -3.32 -8.58 21.37
C GLY A 166 -2.98 -10.06 21.13
N GLU A 167 -3.35 -10.91 22.07
CA GLU A 167 -3.19 -12.37 21.99
C GLU A 167 -4.03 -13.02 20.87
N THR A 168 -3.80 -14.30 20.58
CA THR A 168 -4.65 -15.09 19.68
C THR A 168 -6.09 -15.13 20.20
N GLY A 169 -7.08 -14.97 19.32
CA GLY A 169 -8.49 -14.97 19.73
C GLY A 169 -8.99 -13.71 20.43
N SER A 170 -8.13 -12.69 20.62
CA SER A 170 -8.51 -11.40 21.24
C SER A 170 -9.47 -10.54 20.41
N GLY A 171 -9.67 -10.87 19.13
CA GLY A 171 -10.58 -10.16 18.22
C GLY A 171 -9.92 -9.15 17.28
N LYS A 172 -8.57 -9.11 17.19
CA LYS A 172 -7.82 -8.18 16.32
C LYS A 172 -8.37 -8.11 14.90
N THR A 173 -8.41 -9.26 14.21
CA THR A 173 -8.87 -9.36 12.81
C THR A 173 -10.29 -8.82 12.64
N VAL A 174 -11.18 -9.04 13.61
CA VAL A 174 -12.56 -8.52 13.56
C VAL A 174 -12.56 -6.99 13.65
N LEU A 175 -11.78 -6.40 14.57
CA LEU A 175 -11.66 -4.95 14.67
C LEU A 175 -11.00 -4.35 13.42
N THR A 176 -9.92 -4.95 12.94
CA THR A 176 -9.21 -4.49 11.74
C THR A 176 -10.13 -4.49 10.51
N ARG A 177 -10.96 -5.54 10.33
CA ARG A 177 -11.99 -5.58 9.28
C ARG A 177 -13.06 -4.53 9.43
N ALA A 178 -13.46 -4.19 10.66
CA ALA A 178 -14.42 -3.12 10.92
C ALA A 178 -13.83 -1.75 10.58
N LEU A 179 -12.56 -1.51 10.94
CA LEU A 179 -11.85 -0.27 10.63
C LEU A 179 -11.60 -0.10 9.13
N LEU A 180 -11.32 -1.19 8.41
CA LEU A 180 -11.17 -1.17 6.95
C LEU A 180 -12.39 -0.58 6.23
N LYS A 181 -13.61 -0.78 6.76
CA LYS A 181 -14.84 -0.21 6.18
C LYS A 181 -14.92 1.33 6.25
N ALA A 182 -14.02 1.97 6.99
CA ALA A 182 -13.94 3.43 7.09
C ALA A 182 -13.11 4.07 5.98
N ILE A 183 -12.38 3.27 5.19
CA ILE A 183 -11.59 3.74 4.04
C ILE A 183 -12.55 4.27 2.98
N SER A 184 -12.16 5.35 2.29
CA SER A 184 -13.01 5.91 1.23
C SER A 184 -13.12 4.92 0.07
N PRO A 185 -14.33 4.72 -0.51
CA PRO A 185 -14.52 3.82 -1.65
C PRO A 185 -13.63 4.10 -2.87
N GLN A 186 -13.20 5.36 -3.03
CA GLN A 186 -12.36 5.83 -4.12
C GLN A 186 -10.88 5.49 -3.93
N GLU A 187 -10.47 5.08 -2.72
CA GLU A 187 -9.09 4.70 -2.47
C GLU A 187 -8.80 3.31 -3.04
N ARG A 188 -7.67 3.17 -3.71
CA ARG A 188 -7.14 1.87 -4.13
C ARG A 188 -6.39 1.21 -2.99
N VAL A 189 -6.86 0.06 -2.55
CA VAL A 189 -6.25 -0.67 -1.43
C VAL A 189 -5.73 -2.02 -1.90
N ILE A 190 -4.44 -2.26 -1.63
CA ILE A 190 -3.86 -3.60 -1.78
C ILE A 190 -3.86 -4.27 -0.40
N ILE A 191 -4.56 -5.39 -0.31
CA ILE A 191 -4.70 -6.19 0.91
C ILE A 191 -3.80 -7.41 0.76
N MET A 192 -2.86 -7.56 1.67
CA MET A 192 -1.91 -8.65 1.72
C MET A 192 -2.29 -9.60 2.86
N GLU A 193 -2.49 -10.87 2.51
CA GLU A 193 -2.87 -11.92 3.47
C GLU A 193 -2.11 -13.22 3.21
N ASP A 194 -1.90 -14.04 4.23
CA ASP A 194 -1.38 -15.40 4.07
C ASP A 194 -2.48 -16.43 3.75
N ALA A 195 -3.72 -16.11 4.14
CA ALA A 195 -4.95 -16.76 3.77
C ALA A 195 -6.00 -15.68 3.50
N HIS A 196 -6.76 -15.81 2.42
CA HIS A 196 -7.74 -14.79 2.06
C HIS A 196 -8.95 -14.85 3.02
N GLU A 197 -9.04 -13.89 3.93
CA GLU A 197 -10.14 -13.80 4.92
C GLU A 197 -10.92 -12.48 4.78
N VAL A 198 -10.25 -11.41 4.34
CA VAL A 198 -10.82 -10.07 4.28
C VAL A 198 -11.41 -9.79 2.91
N GLU A 199 -12.68 -9.40 2.88
CA GLU A 199 -13.32 -8.84 1.70
C GLU A 199 -13.63 -7.35 1.92
N ALA A 200 -13.29 -6.53 0.94
CA ALA A 200 -13.45 -5.09 0.92
C ALA A 200 -14.42 -4.65 -0.19
N THR A 201 -15.62 -5.21 -0.20
CA THR A 201 -16.63 -5.00 -1.27
C THR A 201 -17.14 -3.56 -1.43
N HIS A 202 -16.90 -2.70 -0.43
CA HIS A 202 -17.24 -1.28 -0.47
C HIS A 202 -16.21 -0.43 -1.22
N LEU A 203 -15.04 -0.97 -1.56
CA LEU A 203 -14.00 -0.28 -2.33
C LEU A 203 -14.21 -0.52 -3.83
N GLU A 204 -14.03 0.53 -4.62
CA GLU A 204 -14.04 0.44 -6.08
C GLU A 204 -12.84 -0.36 -6.57
N GLU A 205 -11.66 -0.15 -5.96
CA GLU A 205 -10.43 -0.86 -6.28
C GLU A 205 -9.82 -1.56 -5.06
N ALA A 206 -10.06 -2.85 -4.95
CA ALA A 206 -9.41 -3.73 -3.98
C ALA A 206 -8.61 -4.81 -4.71
N VAL A 207 -7.33 -4.94 -4.36
CA VAL A 207 -6.45 -6.02 -4.84
C VAL A 207 -6.12 -6.92 -3.66
N TYR A 208 -6.31 -8.23 -3.82
CA TYR A 208 -6.01 -9.21 -2.78
C TYR A 208 -4.77 -10.01 -3.16
N MET A 209 -3.64 -9.68 -2.53
CA MET A 209 -2.38 -10.40 -2.69
C MET A 209 -2.25 -11.49 -1.65
N LYS A 210 -1.84 -12.68 -2.10
CA LYS A 210 -1.51 -13.83 -1.24
C LYS A 210 -0.01 -13.94 -1.10
N TYR A 211 0.48 -14.14 0.12
CA TYR A 211 1.88 -14.44 0.38
C TYR A 211 2.05 -15.73 1.17
N GLY A 212 3.24 -16.32 1.10
CA GLY A 212 3.62 -17.50 1.89
C GLY A 212 4.95 -17.31 2.58
N GLY A 213 5.03 -17.80 3.82
CA GLY A 213 6.29 -17.93 4.53
C GLY A 213 7.07 -19.15 4.06
N LYS A 214 8.11 -19.52 4.82
CA LYS A 214 8.93 -20.73 4.57
C LYS A 214 8.11 -22.03 4.57
N ASP A 215 6.95 -22.01 5.21
CA ASP A 215 6.01 -23.11 5.37
C ASP A 215 5.03 -23.28 4.19
N LYS A 216 4.93 -22.30 3.29
CA LYS A 216 4.04 -22.32 2.11
C LYS A 216 4.86 -22.19 0.81
N PRO A 217 5.65 -23.22 0.43
CA PRO A 217 6.42 -23.18 -0.80
C PRO A 217 5.50 -23.01 -2.02
N GLY A 218 5.91 -22.18 -2.98
CA GLY A 218 5.13 -21.90 -4.19
C GLY A 218 4.30 -20.61 -4.15
N LEU A 219 4.29 -19.90 -3.03
CA LEU A 219 3.80 -18.52 -2.94
C LEU A 219 4.97 -17.52 -2.91
N ALA A 220 4.70 -16.28 -3.30
CA ALA A 220 5.64 -15.18 -3.14
C ALA A 220 5.83 -14.87 -1.65
N THR A 221 7.04 -14.47 -1.26
CA THR A 221 7.30 -14.05 0.12
C THR A 221 6.61 -12.73 0.42
N PRO A 222 6.32 -12.42 1.70
CA PRO A 222 5.77 -11.11 2.09
C PRO A 222 6.56 -9.93 1.51
N THR A 223 7.90 -9.98 1.56
CA THR A 223 8.78 -8.95 1.00
C THR A 223 8.62 -8.81 -0.52
N GLN A 224 8.50 -9.92 -1.26
CA GLN A 224 8.26 -9.87 -2.72
C GLN A 224 6.92 -9.21 -3.03
N CYS A 225 5.87 -9.57 -2.30
CA CYS A 225 4.54 -8.96 -2.46
C CYS A 225 4.56 -7.46 -2.09
N LEU A 226 5.23 -7.05 -1.01
CA LEU A 226 5.35 -5.64 -0.64
C LEU A 226 6.07 -4.80 -1.71
N LYS A 227 7.15 -5.34 -2.29
CA LYS A 227 7.84 -4.70 -3.42
C LYS A 227 6.94 -4.56 -4.64
N ALA A 228 6.13 -5.58 -4.93
CA ALA A 228 5.14 -5.52 -6.00
C ALA A 228 4.05 -4.49 -5.70
N CYS A 229 3.55 -4.42 -4.46
CA CYS A 229 2.55 -3.44 -4.04
C CYS A 229 2.98 -2.01 -4.35
N MET A 230 4.23 -1.64 -4.06
CA MET A 230 4.73 -0.29 -4.35
C MET A 230 4.74 0.08 -5.85
N ARG A 231 4.67 -0.92 -6.74
CA ARG A 231 4.60 -0.74 -8.21
C ARG A 231 3.19 -0.88 -8.75
N LEU A 232 2.28 -1.43 -7.96
CA LEU A 232 0.85 -1.49 -8.20
C LEU A 232 0.12 -0.21 -7.73
N THR A 233 0.84 0.91 -7.54
CA THR A 233 0.27 2.26 -7.32
C THR A 233 -0.94 2.31 -6.36
N PRO A 234 -0.83 1.78 -5.13
CA PRO A 234 -1.91 1.82 -4.16
C PRO A 234 -2.04 3.20 -3.53
N ASP A 235 -3.24 3.55 -3.09
CA ASP A 235 -3.42 4.62 -2.10
C ASP A 235 -3.04 4.12 -0.69
N ARG A 236 -3.26 2.83 -0.42
CA ARG A 236 -2.92 2.16 0.84
C ARG A 236 -2.48 0.72 0.64
N ILE A 237 -1.53 0.28 1.47
CA ILE A 237 -1.16 -1.12 1.61
C ILE A 237 -1.65 -1.60 2.97
N PHE A 238 -2.50 -2.62 2.95
CA PHE A 238 -3.01 -3.27 4.16
C PHE A 238 -2.37 -4.65 4.28
N MET A 239 -1.40 -4.78 5.19
CA MET A 239 -0.93 -6.10 5.62
C MET A 239 -1.74 -6.58 6.82
N THR A 240 -2.52 -7.65 6.68
CA THR A 240 -3.46 -8.08 7.74
C THR A 240 -2.76 -8.47 9.04
N GLU A 241 -1.59 -9.08 8.93
CA GLU A 241 -0.74 -9.43 10.06
C GLU A 241 0.74 -9.15 9.76
N LEU A 242 1.37 -8.31 10.57
CA LEU A 242 2.79 -8.04 10.50
C LEU A 242 3.57 -9.18 11.19
N ARG A 243 4.41 -9.84 10.41
CA ARG A 243 5.30 -10.92 10.84
C ARG A 243 6.77 -10.52 10.71
N ASP A 244 7.64 -11.32 11.35
CA ASP A 244 9.05 -11.00 11.56
C ASP A 244 9.82 -10.69 10.24
N ASP A 245 9.54 -11.41 9.16
CA ASP A 245 10.27 -11.34 7.88
C ASP A 245 9.94 -10.11 7.02
N ALA A 246 8.75 -9.52 7.19
CA ALA A 246 8.25 -8.40 6.38
C ALA A 246 8.29 -7.06 7.11
N ALA A 247 8.59 -7.05 8.41
CA ALA A 247 8.40 -5.89 9.28
C ALA A 247 9.10 -4.63 8.77
N TRP A 248 10.35 -4.76 8.34
CA TRP A 248 11.13 -3.66 7.78
C TRP A 248 10.54 -3.15 6.47
N ASP A 249 10.30 -4.02 5.50
CA ASP A 249 9.77 -3.65 4.19
C ASP A 249 8.40 -2.96 4.29
N TYR A 250 7.55 -3.41 5.22
CA TYR A 250 6.24 -2.79 5.45
C TYR A 250 6.39 -1.37 6.01
N LEU A 251 7.22 -1.18 7.04
CA LEU A 251 7.48 0.16 7.59
C LEU A 251 8.07 1.10 6.54
N GLN A 252 8.95 0.60 5.67
CA GLN A 252 9.47 1.39 4.57
C GLN A 252 8.37 1.77 3.58
N ALA A 253 7.48 0.83 3.22
CA ALA A 253 6.36 1.11 2.32
C ALA A 253 5.44 2.24 2.86
N LEU A 254 5.21 2.28 4.17
CA LEU A 254 4.42 3.33 4.82
C LEU A 254 5.07 4.72 4.75
N ASN A 255 6.41 4.78 4.66
CA ASN A 255 7.18 6.02 4.59
C ASN A 255 7.52 6.48 3.17
N THR A 256 7.33 5.63 2.14
CA THR A 256 7.67 5.94 0.73
C THR A 256 6.47 6.40 -0.11
N GLY A 257 5.43 6.95 0.53
CA GLY A 257 4.29 7.54 -0.15
C GLY A 257 2.99 6.76 -0.05
N HIS A 258 2.91 5.72 0.80
CA HIS A 258 1.70 4.92 1.00
C HIS A 258 1.23 5.00 2.47
N PRO A 259 0.73 6.16 2.94
CA PRO A 259 0.30 6.33 4.32
C PRO A 259 -0.97 5.53 4.64
N GLY A 260 -1.37 5.53 5.91
CA GLY A 260 -2.65 4.93 6.31
C GLY A 260 -2.63 3.41 6.40
N GLY A 261 -1.47 2.84 6.68
CA GLY A 261 -1.30 1.42 6.93
C GLY A 261 -2.21 0.96 8.06
N LEU A 262 -2.92 -0.12 7.83
CA LEU A 262 -3.69 -0.82 8.85
C LEU A 262 -3.00 -2.17 9.04
N THR A 263 -2.72 -2.63 10.26
CA THR A 263 -2.15 -3.98 10.43
C THR A 263 -2.45 -4.54 11.81
N SER A 264 -2.10 -5.79 12.03
CA SER A 264 -2.16 -6.39 13.36
C SER A 264 -0.89 -7.18 13.69
N THR A 265 -0.60 -7.33 14.98
CA THR A 265 0.47 -8.23 15.45
C THR A 265 0.18 -8.69 16.88
N HIS A 266 1.04 -9.54 17.44
CA HIS A 266 0.92 -10.02 18.81
C HIS A 266 1.71 -9.13 19.77
N ALA A 267 1.04 -8.57 20.78
CA ALA A 267 1.66 -7.87 21.89
C ALA A 267 0.77 -7.96 23.14
N ASN A 268 1.35 -7.69 24.31
CA ASN A 268 0.67 -7.79 25.61
C ASN A 268 0.12 -6.46 26.13
N SER A 269 0.45 -5.35 25.47
CA SER A 269 -0.06 -4.01 25.70
C SER A 269 0.12 -3.16 24.44
N ALA A 270 -0.42 -1.94 24.42
CA ALA A 270 -0.22 -1.03 23.29
C ALA A 270 1.25 -0.57 23.19
N MET A 271 1.93 -0.36 24.33
CA MET A 271 3.35 0.04 24.32
C MET A 271 4.28 -1.12 23.93
N ASP A 272 3.97 -2.35 24.34
CA ASP A 272 4.76 -3.53 23.96
C ASP A 272 4.78 -3.77 22.44
N ALA A 273 3.80 -3.23 21.70
CA ALA A 273 3.76 -3.31 20.24
C ALA A 273 5.03 -2.72 19.61
N PHE A 274 5.50 -1.56 20.09
CA PHE A 274 6.70 -0.92 19.56
C PHE A 274 7.93 -1.79 19.78
N THR A 275 8.11 -2.32 20.99
CA THR A 275 9.22 -3.22 21.30
C THR A 275 9.15 -4.50 20.46
N ARG A 276 7.96 -5.11 20.33
CA ARG A 276 7.79 -6.33 19.53
C ARG A 276 8.16 -6.09 18.07
N ILE A 277 7.60 -5.04 17.46
CA ILE A 277 7.89 -4.70 16.06
C ILE A 277 9.36 -4.31 15.90
N GLY A 278 9.94 -3.58 16.86
CA GLY A 278 11.35 -3.21 16.85
C GLY A 278 12.26 -4.43 16.84
N LEU A 279 11.94 -5.45 17.64
CA LEU A 279 12.68 -6.73 17.63
C LEU A 279 12.48 -7.52 16.33
N MET A 280 11.27 -7.48 15.74
CA MET A 280 11.02 -8.08 14.41
C MET A 280 11.91 -7.44 13.35
N VAL A 281 11.93 -6.10 13.30
CA VAL A 281 12.82 -5.35 12.41
C VAL A 281 14.28 -5.68 12.70
N LYS A 282 14.72 -5.65 13.97
CA LYS A 282 16.11 -5.94 14.37
C LYS A 282 16.57 -7.35 13.96
N ALA A 283 15.66 -8.30 13.82
CA ALA A 283 15.96 -9.66 13.36
C ALA A 283 16.18 -9.77 11.83
N THR A 284 15.73 -8.78 11.06
CA THR A 284 15.95 -8.73 9.59
C THR A 284 17.42 -8.47 9.25
N GLU A 285 17.83 -8.78 8.01
CA GLU A 285 19.20 -8.54 7.56
C GLU A 285 19.62 -7.06 7.69
N VAL A 286 18.75 -6.15 7.25
CA VAL A 286 18.96 -4.71 7.34
C VAL A 286 18.90 -4.24 8.79
N GLY A 287 17.87 -4.64 9.54
CA GLY A 287 17.70 -4.17 10.92
C GLY A 287 18.82 -4.59 11.86
N ARG A 288 19.50 -5.72 11.62
CA ARG A 288 20.69 -6.11 12.39
C ARG A 288 21.78 -5.05 12.36
N MET A 289 21.90 -4.31 11.26
CA MET A 289 22.89 -3.24 11.07
C MET A 289 22.48 -1.90 11.72
N LEU A 290 21.23 -1.76 12.17
CA LEU A 290 20.70 -0.53 12.77
C LEU A 290 20.68 -0.61 14.28
N ASP A 291 20.93 0.52 14.96
CA ASP A 291 20.75 0.58 16.40
C ASP A 291 19.27 0.47 16.79
N ILE A 292 18.99 -0.19 17.93
CA ILE A 292 17.61 -0.38 18.37
C ILE A 292 16.91 0.97 18.63
N SER A 293 17.65 1.98 19.07
CA SER A 293 17.14 3.35 19.23
C SER A 293 16.66 3.95 17.91
N ASP A 294 17.38 3.74 16.81
CA ASP A 294 16.98 4.22 15.48
C ASP A 294 15.74 3.50 14.97
N ILE A 295 15.65 2.19 15.20
CA ILE A 295 14.46 1.40 14.88
C ILE A 295 13.26 1.93 15.68
N MET A 296 13.41 2.14 16.99
CA MET A 296 12.33 2.66 17.82
C MET A 296 11.89 4.07 17.40
N ARG A 297 12.83 4.95 17.05
CA ARG A 297 12.55 6.28 16.51
C ARG A 297 11.77 6.20 15.19
N LEU A 298 12.16 5.30 14.30
CA LEU A 298 11.42 5.04 13.06
C LEU A 298 9.98 4.56 13.37
N LEU A 299 9.81 3.63 14.31
CA LEU A 299 8.50 3.12 14.67
C LEU A 299 7.58 4.20 15.25
N HIS A 300 8.08 5.00 16.19
CA HIS A 300 7.31 6.08 16.79
C HIS A 300 7.00 7.22 15.82
N SER A 301 7.83 7.42 14.78
CA SER A 301 7.54 8.38 13.71
C SER A 301 6.59 7.81 12.64
N THR A 302 6.48 6.49 12.50
CA THR A 302 5.66 5.84 11.44
C THR A 302 4.28 5.41 11.92
N ILE A 303 4.17 4.89 13.15
CA ILE A 303 2.94 4.33 13.72
C ILE A 303 2.22 5.42 14.52
N ASP A 304 1.00 5.77 14.08
CA ASP A 304 0.20 6.82 14.72
C ASP A 304 -0.59 6.30 15.92
N VAL A 305 -1.31 5.19 15.72
CA VAL A 305 -2.26 4.65 16.70
C VAL A 305 -1.97 3.18 16.94
N VAL A 306 -1.91 2.78 18.22
CA VAL A 306 -1.88 1.37 18.61
C VAL A 306 -3.11 1.03 19.44
N VAL A 307 -3.85 -0.01 19.06
CA VAL A 307 -5.05 -0.48 19.78
C VAL A 307 -4.77 -1.85 20.35
N PHE A 308 -4.75 -1.97 21.68
CA PHE A 308 -4.60 -3.26 22.34
C PHE A 308 -5.96 -3.88 22.66
N MET A 309 -6.14 -5.13 22.24
CA MET A 309 -7.32 -5.94 22.47
C MET A 309 -7.03 -7.10 23.43
N ALA A 310 -7.91 -7.28 24.41
CA ALA A 310 -7.92 -8.47 25.27
C ALA A 310 -9.34 -8.89 25.62
N LYS A 311 -9.62 -10.20 25.52
CA LYS A 311 -10.96 -10.78 25.75
C LYS A 311 -12.05 -10.08 24.91
N ARG A 312 -11.78 -9.86 23.61
CA ARG A 312 -12.70 -9.22 22.63
C ARG A 312 -13.12 -7.79 22.99
N LYS A 313 -12.31 -7.09 23.78
CA LYS A 313 -12.52 -5.68 24.17
C LYS A 313 -11.25 -4.89 23.91
N ILE A 314 -11.40 -3.64 23.48
CA ILE A 314 -10.32 -2.66 23.49
C ILE A 314 -9.96 -2.34 24.94
N ARG A 315 -8.69 -2.49 25.31
CA ARG A 315 -8.18 -2.23 26.66
C ARG A 315 -7.34 -0.97 26.71
N GLU A 316 -6.54 -0.73 25.67
CA GLU A 316 -5.69 0.45 25.57
C GLU A 316 -5.75 1.00 24.14
N ILE A 317 -5.64 2.32 24.02
CA ILE A 317 -5.40 3.01 22.75
C ILE A 317 -4.25 3.97 23.01
N TYR A 318 -3.12 3.75 22.35
CA TYR A 318 -2.00 4.67 22.31
C TYR A 318 -2.19 5.66 21.16
N TYR A 319 -2.04 6.94 21.45
CA TYR A 319 -1.93 8.02 20.47
C TYR A 319 -1.16 9.17 21.11
N SER A 320 0.02 9.48 20.57
CA SER A 320 0.91 10.54 21.08
C SER A 320 1.57 11.25 19.90
N PRO A 321 0.83 12.15 19.22
CA PRO A 321 1.37 12.81 18.04
C PRO A 321 2.54 13.73 18.41
N GLU A 322 2.54 14.39 19.57
CA GLU A 322 3.70 15.19 20.02
C GLU A 322 5.01 14.37 20.04
N TYR A 323 4.98 13.17 20.63
CA TYR A 323 6.15 12.30 20.69
C TYR A 323 6.55 11.78 19.29
N LYS A 324 5.59 11.54 18.41
CA LYS A 324 5.84 11.23 16.99
C LYS A 324 6.65 12.36 16.33
N TYR A 325 6.23 13.60 16.48
CA TYR A 325 6.93 14.76 15.90
C TYR A 325 8.29 15.01 16.57
N GLU A 326 8.43 14.78 17.88
CA GLU A 326 9.74 14.81 18.56
C GLU A 326 10.71 13.80 17.93
N CYS A 327 10.25 12.56 17.68
CA CYS A 327 11.03 11.53 17.01
C CYS A 327 11.43 11.92 15.58
N MET A 328 10.52 12.55 14.82
CA MET A 328 10.81 13.07 13.47
C MET A 328 11.82 14.21 13.47
N ASN A 329 11.79 15.06 14.49
CA ASN A 329 12.65 16.24 14.61
C ASN A 329 14.03 15.92 15.19
N GLY A 330 14.40 14.63 15.30
CA GLY A 330 15.72 14.19 15.76
C GLY A 330 15.80 13.82 17.24
N GLY A 331 14.68 13.82 17.97
CA GLY A 331 14.60 13.50 19.39
C GLY A 331 15.20 14.57 20.31
N ILE A 332 14.70 14.68 21.54
CA ILE A 332 15.40 15.37 22.62
C ILE A 332 16.43 14.37 23.19
N LYS A 333 17.66 14.85 23.43
CA LYS A 333 18.73 14.11 24.09
C LYS A 333 18.30 13.48 25.41
#